data_AF-A0A6N6MVN1-F1
#
_entry.id   AF-A0A6N6MVN1-F1
#
_cell.length_a   1.000
_cell.length_b   1.000
_cell.length_c   1.000
_cell.angle_alpha   90.00
_cell.angle_beta   90.00
_cell.angle_gamma   90.00
#
_symmetry.space_group_name_H-M   'P 1'
#
loop_
_entity.id
_entity.type
_entity.pdbx_description
1 polymer ?
#
loop_
_entity_poly.entity_id
_entity_poly.type
_entity_poly.pdbx_seq_one_letter_code
_entity_poly.pdbx_strand_id
1 'polypeptide(L)'
;MAAGLCLAAAALAGPPARAQPGGDTACARDVLVAQSMQRQAIDQLEQADGDDARNCRVWRRHVDTMRRVASVYGRCLSGTERIERLSQVQGSEKEFAGLLKTRCRGL
;
A
#
# COMPACT_ATOMS: atom_id res chain seq x y z
N MET A 1 6.86 -60.62 28.92
CA MET A 1 6.28 -59.57 29.78
C MET A 1 6.24 -58.29 28.97
N ALA A 2 5.05 -57.74 28.78
CA ALA A 2 4.77 -56.57 27.94
C ALA A 2 5.01 -55.26 28.72
N ALA A 3 5.54 -54.25 28.04
CA ALA A 3 5.38 -52.82 28.34
C ALA A 3 5.82 -52.08 27.06
N GLY A 4 4.99 -51.43 26.26
CA GLY A 4 3.74 -50.75 26.58
C GLY A 4 3.96 -49.24 26.43
N LEU A 5 3.88 -48.77 25.18
CA LEU A 5 3.74 -47.40 24.67
C LEU A 5 3.40 -46.28 25.68
N CYS A 6 3.99 -45.09 25.48
CA CYS A 6 3.26 -43.81 25.49
C CYS A 6 4.15 -42.63 25.01
N LEU A 7 4.24 -42.41 23.69
CA LEU A 7 4.64 -41.11 23.13
C LEU A 7 3.38 -40.25 22.98
N ALA A 8 3.11 -39.38 23.95
CA ALA A 8 2.09 -38.35 23.84
C ALA A 8 2.69 -37.11 23.17
N ALA A 9 2.74 -37.09 21.85
CA ALA A 9 2.96 -35.86 21.09
C ALA A 9 1.64 -35.07 21.09
N ALA A 10 1.49 -34.15 22.05
CA ALA A 10 0.39 -33.20 22.08
C ALA A 10 0.54 -32.23 20.89
N ALA A 11 -0.12 -32.56 19.78
CA ALA A 11 -0.32 -31.64 18.67
C ALA A 11 -1.22 -30.49 19.16
N LEU A 12 -0.62 -29.33 19.39
CA LEU A 12 -1.31 -28.06 19.54
C LEU A 12 -1.99 -27.72 18.21
N ALA A 13 -3.22 -28.23 18.03
CA ALA A 13 -4.11 -27.82 16.96
C ALA A 13 -4.56 -26.38 17.26
N GLY A 14 -3.76 -25.41 16.82
CA GLY A 14 -4.23 -24.02 16.67
C GLY A 14 -5.36 -23.96 15.64
N PRO A 15 -6.32 -23.04 15.78
CA PRO A 15 -7.41 -22.91 14.81
C PRO A 15 -6.83 -22.68 13.41
N PRO A 16 -7.41 -23.28 12.35
CA PRO A 16 -6.97 -23.02 11.00
C PRO A 16 -7.17 -21.53 10.72
N ALA A 17 -6.06 -20.81 10.53
CA ALA A 17 -6.11 -19.50 9.90
C ALA A 17 -6.84 -19.70 8.56
N ARG A 18 -8.04 -19.14 8.46
CA ARG A 18 -8.82 -19.16 7.22
C ARG A 18 -8.09 -18.30 6.19
N ALA A 19 -7.12 -18.89 5.50
CA ALA A 19 -6.59 -18.33 4.26
C ALA A 19 -7.73 -18.37 3.25
N GLN A 20 -8.30 -17.19 2.95
CA GLN A 20 -9.34 -17.02 1.96
C GLN A 20 -8.76 -17.49 0.61
N PRO A 21 -9.31 -18.50 -0.10
CA PRO A 21 -8.67 -19.14 -1.26
C PRO A 21 -8.50 -18.25 -2.51
N GLY A 22 -8.75 -16.95 -2.41
CA GLY A 22 -8.48 -15.96 -3.44
C GLY A 22 -8.03 -14.60 -2.90
N GLY A 23 -7.83 -14.48 -1.58
CA GLY A 23 -7.39 -13.23 -0.95
C GLY A 23 -5.93 -12.91 -1.29
N ASP A 24 -5.06 -13.92 -1.24
CA ASP A 24 -3.62 -13.75 -1.47
C ASP A 24 -3.30 -13.45 -2.94
N THR A 25 -3.97 -14.12 -3.88
CA THR A 25 -3.78 -13.87 -5.32
C THR A 25 -4.35 -12.52 -5.76
N ALA A 26 -5.50 -12.12 -5.21
CA ALA A 26 -6.07 -10.80 -5.46
C ALA A 26 -5.17 -9.70 -4.89
N CYS A 27 -4.67 -9.87 -3.66
CA CYS A 27 -3.76 -8.92 -3.06
C CYS A 27 -2.42 -8.83 -3.79
N ALA A 28 -1.85 -9.94 -4.27
CA ALA A 28 -0.64 -9.91 -5.09
C ALA A 28 -0.83 -9.06 -6.35
N ARG A 29 -1.96 -9.23 -7.05
CA ARG A 29 -2.30 -8.41 -8.22
C ARG A 29 -2.50 -6.95 -7.85
N ASP A 30 -3.28 -6.67 -6.80
CA ASP A 30 -3.59 -5.30 -6.39
C ASP A 30 -2.33 -4.54 -5.97
N VAL A 31 -1.39 -5.20 -5.27
CA VAL A 31 -0.10 -4.62 -4.90
C VAL A 31 0.73 -4.28 -6.13
N LEU A 32 0.80 -5.17 -7.13
CA LEU A 32 1.51 -4.89 -8.38
C LEU A 32 0.91 -3.70 -9.14
N VAL A 33 -0.42 -3.63 -9.20
CA VAL A 33 -1.13 -2.49 -9.81
C VAL A 33 -0.84 -1.21 -9.03
N ALA A 34 -0.93 -1.25 -7.70
CA ALA A 34 -0.66 -0.10 -6.84
C ALA A 34 0.79 0.41 -6.97
N GLN A 35 1.77 -0.49 -7.07
CA GLN A 35 3.17 -0.13 -7.34
C GLN A 35 3.33 0.54 -8.71
N SER A 36 2.64 0.03 -9.74
CA SER A 36 2.64 0.66 -11.06
C SER A 36 2.01 2.05 -11.04
N MET A 37 0.88 2.21 -10.34
CA MET A 37 0.21 3.51 -10.17
C MET A 37 1.11 4.50 -9.44
N GLN A 38 1.80 4.06 -8.38
CA GLN A 38 2.75 4.87 -7.64
C GLN A 38 3.87 5.38 -8.55
N ARG A 39 4.51 4.49 -9.33
CA ARG A 39 5.57 4.87 -10.29
C ARG A 39 5.07 5.88 -11.32
N GLN A 40 3.95 5.59 -11.98
CA GLN A 40 3.37 6.48 -12.99
C GLN A 40 3.00 7.86 -12.42
N ALA A 41 2.54 7.93 -11.17
CA ALA A 41 2.24 9.21 -10.53
C ALA A 41 3.51 10.04 -10.28
N ILE A 42 4.61 9.38 -9.89
CA ILE A 42 5.93 10.02 -9.75
C ILE A 42 6.42 10.50 -11.11
N ASP A 43 6.38 9.65 -12.14
CA ASP A 43 6.80 10.02 -13.50
C ASP A 43 5.99 11.25 -14.00
N GLN A 44 4.69 11.32 -13.69
CA GLN A 44 3.85 12.47 -14.04
C GLN A 44 4.22 13.74 -13.28
N LEU A 45 4.70 13.63 -12.03
CA LEU A 45 5.23 14.78 -11.29
C LEU A 45 6.53 15.29 -11.92
N GLU A 46 7.43 14.38 -12.29
CA GLU A 46 8.72 14.73 -12.90
C GLU A 46 8.54 15.37 -14.28
N GLN A 47 7.51 14.95 -15.02
CA GLN A 47 7.14 15.53 -16.31
C GLN A 47 6.26 16.78 -16.17
N ALA A 48 5.82 17.13 -14.96
CA ALA A 48 5.03 18.33 -14.74
C ALA A 48 5.93 19.56 -14.89
N ASP A 49 5.89 20.15 -16.08
CA ASP A 49 6.54 21.42 -16.38
C ASP A 49 5.51 22.42 -16.93
N GLY A 50 5.68 23.69 -16.56
CA GLY A 50 4.80 24.80 -16.92
C GLY A 50 4.11 25.49 -15.76
N ASP A 51 3.01 26.19 -16.09
CA ASP A 51 2.28 27.10 -15.19
C ASP A 51 1.66 26.41 -13.96
N ASP A 52 1.54 27.17 -12.86
CA ASP A 52 1.06 26.71 -11.56
C ASP A 52 -0.32 26.04 -11.66
N ALA A 53 -1.23 26.51 -12.53
CA ALA A 53 -2.54 25.89 -12.73
C ALA A 53 -2.44 24.44 -13.26
N ARG A 54 -1.45 24.15 -14.12
CA ARG A 54 -1.18 22.80 -14.62
C ARG A 54 -0.59 21.94 -13.52
N ASN A 55 0.38 22.47 -12.78
CA ASN A 55 1.05 21.75 -11.68
C ASN A 55 0.05 21.38 -10.59
N CYS A 56 -0.86 22.30 -10.24
CA CYS A 56 -1.93 22.04 -9.28
C CYS A 56 -2.84 20.87 -9.67
N ARG A 57 -3.15 20.70 -10.96
CA ARG A 57 -3.93 19.54 -11.42
C ARG A 57 -3.14 18.23 -11.27
N VAL A 58 -1.85 18.24 -11.60
CA VAL A 58 -0.98 17.07 -11.44
C VAL A 58 -0.84 16.70 -9.96
N TRP A 59 -0.58 17.67 -9.08
CA TRP A 59 -0.44 17.44 -7.64
C TRP A 59 -1.73 16.89 -7.01
N ARG A 60 -2.92 17.37 -7.41
CA ARG A 60 -4.20 16.79 -6.95
C ARG A 60 -4.31 15.32 -7.33
N ARG A 61 -4.02 14.99 -8.59
CA ARG A 61 -4.05 13.62 -9.09
C ARG A 61 -3.04 12.73 -8.37
N HIS A 62 -1.84 13.25 -8.09
CA HIS A 62 -0.80 12.55 -7.34
C HIS A 62 -1.26 12.20 -5.93
N VAL A 63 -1.78 13.19 -5.19
CA VAL A 63 -2.32 13.01 -3.83
C VAL A 63 -3.42 11.94 -3.81
N ASP A 64 -4.37 12.00 -4.74
CA ASP A 64 -5.44 11.00 -4.82
C ASP A 64 -4.91 9.60 -5.14
N THR A 65 -3.89 9.51 -6.00
CA THR A 65 -3.24 8.23 -6.33
C THR A 65 -2.53 7.66 -5.12
N MET A 66 -1.75 8.46 -4.38
CA MET A 66 -1.05 8.00 -3.18
C MET A 66 -2.01 7.53 -2.08
N ARG A 67 -3.16 8.18 -1.91
CA ARG A 67 -4.22 7.70 -0.98
C ARG A 67 -4.77 6.33 -1.37
N ARG A 68 -5.04 6.13 -2.67
CA ARG A 68 -5.52 4.83 -3.19
C ARG A 68 -4.48 3.73 -3.00
N VAL A 69 -3.23 4.02 -3.34
CA VAL A 69 -2.10 3.10 -3.14
C VAL A 69 -1.92 2.75 -1.67
N ALA A 70 -1.98 3.75 -0.77
CA ALA A 70 -1.90 3.54 0.67
C ALA A 70 -3.02 2.59 1.18
N SER A 71 -4.25 2.73 0.67
CA SER A 71 -5.35 1.83 1.02
C SER A 71 -5.08 0.38 0.60
N VAL A 72 -4.49 0.16 -0.59
CA VAL A 72 -4.11 -1.18 -1.04
C VAL A 72 -3.00 -1.76 -0.16
N TYR A 73 -1.93 -1.00 0.08
CA TYR A 73 -0.82 -1.44 0.93
C TYR A 73 -1.28 -1.75 2.37
N GLY A 74 -2.19 -0.95 2.93
CA GLY A 74 -2.73 -1.19 4.27
C GLY A 74 -3.54 -2.48 4.39
N ARG A 75 -4.25 -2.87 3.32
CA ARG A 75 -5.06 -4.10 3.29
C ARG A 75 -4.28 -5.35 2.91
N CYS A 76 -3.34 -5.23 1.97
CA CYS A 76 -2.71 -6.37 1.31
C CYS A 76 -1.27 -6.66 1.75
N LEU A 77 -0.58 -5.72 2.39
CA LEU A 77 0.76 -5.94 2.93
C LEU A 77 0.73 -6.15 4.44
N SER A 78 1.81 -6.69 4.98
CA SER A 78 1.99 -6.91 6.41
C SER A 78 3.44 -6.64 6.85
N GLY A 79 3.71 -6.69 8.16
CA GLY A 79 5.05 -6.55 8.72
C GLY A 79 5.77 -5.25 8.33
N THR A 80 7.09 -5.34 8.19
CA THR A 80 7.97 -4.22 7.82
C THR A 80 7.67 -3.68 6.42
N GLU A 81 7.37 -4.56 5.46
CA GLU A 81 7.05 -4.14 4.09
C GLU A 81 5.86 -3.17 4.06
N ARG A 82 4.79 -3.47 4.82
CA ARG A 82 3.65 -2.56 4.94
C ARG A 82 4.08 -1.21 5.51
N ILE A 83 4.91 -1.19 6.55
CA ILE A 83 5.33 0.04 7.22
C ILE A 83 6.13 0.92 6.27
N GLU A 84 7.11 0.35 5.57
CA GLU A 84 7.97 1.06 4.62
C GLU A 84 7.17 1.60 3.42
N ARG A 85 6.32 0.75 2.83
CA ARG A 85 5.52 1.14 1.67
C ARG A 85 4.49 2.21 2.04
N LEU A 86 3.84 2.09 3.21
CA LEU A 86 2.90 3.11 3.69
C LEU A 86 3.59 4.42 4.02
N SER A 87 4.74 4.40 4.71
CA SER A 87 5.45 5.62 5.08
C SER A 87 5.88 6.41 3.85
N GLN A 88 6.34 5.73 2.80
CA GLN A 88 6.70 6.36 1.53
C GLN A 88 5.51 7.07 0.88
N VAL A 89 4.40 6.37 0.67
CA VAL A 89 3.25 6.96 -0.06
C VAL A 89 2.51 7.99 0.76
N GLN A 90 2.39 7.80 2.08
CA GLN A 90 1.77 8.79 2.97
C GLN A 90 2.66 10.01 3.18
N GLY A 91 3.98 9.86 3.18
CA GLY A 91 4.92 10.98 3.20
C GLY A 91 4.73 11.87 1.97
N SER A 92 4.76 11.27 0.78
CA SER A 92 4.52 11.98 -0.47
C SER A 92 3.12 12.61 -0.52
N GLU A 93 2.08 11.88 -0.11
CA GLU A 93 0.72 12.41 -0.04
C GLU A 93 0.63 13.68 0.80
N LYS A 94 1.21 13.70 2.00
CA LYS A 94 1.19 14.85 2.90
C LYS A 94 1.96 16.03 2.33
N GLU A 95 3.12 15.78 1.75
CA GLU A 95 3.96 16.80 1.11
C GLU A 95 3.18 17.54 0.02
N PHE A 96 2.65 16.80 -0.96
CA PHE A 96 1.92 17.39 -2.07
C PHE A 96 0.57 17.97 -1.64
N ALA A 97 -0.11 17.37 -0.66
CA ALA A 97 -1.31 17.98 -0.06
C ALA A 97 -0.99 19.32 0.64
N GLY A 98 0.21 19.46 1.20
CA GLY A 98 0.72 20.73 1.73
C GLY A 98 0.89 21.77 0.63
N LEU A 99 1.54 21.40 -0.49
CA LEU A 99 1.72 22.28 -1.66
C LEU A 99 0.39 22.74 -2.25
N LEU A 100 -0.62 21.86 -2.31
CA LEU A 100 -1.96 22.23 -2.77
C LEU A 100 -2.60 23.32 -1.90
N LYS A 101 -2.43 23.23 -0.57
CA LYS A 101 -3.00 24.21 0.36
C LYS A 101 -2.33 25.58 0.26
N THR A 102 -1.03 25.61 -0.02
CA THR A 102 -0.24 26.85 -0.03
C THR A 102 -0.20 27.51 -1.41
N ARG A 103 -0.10 26.74 -2.50
CA ARG A 103 0.12 27.26 -3.86
C ARG A 103 -1.10 27.21 -4.77
N CYS A 104 -2.02 26.28 -4.53
CA CYS A 104 -3.16 26.04 -5.43
C CYS A 104 -4.46 26.64 -4.91
N ARG A 105 -4.39 27.57 -3.94
CA ARG A 105 -5.57 28.19 -3.36
C ARG A 105 -6.16 29.20 -4.35
N GLY A 106 -7.36 28.91 -4.84
CA GLY A 106 -8.07 29.79 -5.80
C GLY A 106 -7.84 29.46 -7.28
N LEU A 107 -7.15 28.35 -7.58
CA LEU A 107 -6.99 27.76 -8.92
C LEU A 107 -7.76 26.44 -9.02
#